data_AF-A0A2M9MW56-F1
#
_entry.id   AF-A0A2M9MW56-F1
#
_cell.length_a   1.000
_cell.length_b   1.000
_cell.length_c   1.000
_cell.angle_alpha   90.00
_cell.angle_beta   90.00
_cell.angle_gamma   90.00
#
_symmetry.space_group_name_H-M   'P 1'
#
loop_
_entity.id
_entity.type
_entity.pdbx_description
1 polymer ?
#
loop_
_entity_poly.entity_id
_entity_poly.type
_entity_poly.pdbx_seq_one_letter_code
_entity_poly.pdbx_strand_id
1 'polypeptide(L)'
;MSIWSDTPRISGPPDTQDIGVILGYVKDLANTVAKMAKDLEFLVNGNLDANNIRANSIETKNLKANSITAEKIQVGAVTADKITVNELSAISANLGHIVAGLIESVEIFGSYIATSYGSFPFVEMSNTENMIGAYKSRDSFIQVYSPVERLSPVVRFSTNGVDSYIFYDPSDNRFSFTSNYADINVSTNGTIELYAPQVRVIDWSSLINNTTGRSLAEDLNL
;
A
#
# COMPACT_ATOMS: atom_id res chain seq x y z
N MET A 1 -40.94 22.35 21.07
CA MET A 1 -42.39 22.63 21.25
C MET A 1 -42.75 22.17 22.66
N SER A 2 -43.66 22.86 23.37
CA SER A 2 -44.25 22.23 24.56
C SER A 2 -44.77 20.89 24.07
N ILE A 3 -44.48 19.80 24.76
CA ILE A 3 -45.01 18.48 24.39
C ILE A 3 -46.55 18.51 24.31
N TRP A 4 -47.12 19.60 24.84
CA TRP A 4 -48.52 19.97 24.95
C TRP A 4 -48.87 21.31 24.26
N SER A 5 -48.02 21.91 23.40
CA SER A 5 -48.31 23.24 22.81
C SER A 5 -49.57 23.26 21.97
N ASP A 6 -49.86 22.12 21.33
CA ASP A 6 -50.99 21.92 20.42
C ASP A 6 -52.08 21.06 21.08
N THR A 7 -51.96 20.85 22.40
CA THR A 7 -53.00 20.16 23.17
C THR A 7 -54.03 21.16 23.67
N PRO A 8 -55.33 20.81 23.68
CA PRO A 8 -56.38 21.77 24.01
C PRO A 8 -56.16 22.35 25.41
N ARG A 9 -55.95 23.67 25.50
CA ARG A 9 -55.83 24.35 26.80
C ARG A 9 -57.17 24.31 27.49
N ILE A 10 -57.21 23.72 28.68
CA ILE A 10 -58.41 23.71 29.50
C ILE A 10 -58.72 25.16 29.88
N SER A 11 -59.92 25.64 29.53
CA SER A 11 -60.40 26.97 29.96
C SER A 11 -60.57 27.00 31.48
N GLY A 12 -60.70 28.18 32.10
CA GLY A 12 -61.04 28.23 33.53
C GLY A 12 -62.37 27.49 33.82
N PRO A 13 -62.59 27.01 35.05
CA PRO A 13 -63.87 26.39 35.41
C PRO A 13 -65.00 27.38 35.10
N PRO A 14 -66.08 26.93 34.44
CA PRO A 14 -67.14 27.82 34.02
C PRO A 14 -67.88 28.37 35.25
N ASP A 15 -68.10 29.69 35.30
CA ASP A 15 -68.86 30.34 36.37
C ASP A 15 -70.37 30.22 36.10
N THR A 16 -70.90 29.02 36.32
CA THR A 16 -72.31 28.67 36.09
C THR A 16 -72.76 27.58 37.06
N GLN A 17 -74.06 27.53 37.36
CA GLN A 17 -74.69 26.41 38.08
C GLN A 17 -75.30 25.37 37.13
N ASP A 18 -75.20 25.56 35.81
CA ASP A 18 -75.69 24.60 34.82
C ASP A 18 -74.83 23.33 34.85
N ILE A 19 -75.43 22.26 35.39
CA ILE A 19 -74.80 20.95 35.54
C ILE A 19 -74.38 20.37 34.18
N GLY A 20 -75.10 20.69 33.10
CA GLY A 20 -74.75 20.25 31.74
C GLY A 20 -73.43 20.86 31.26
N VAL A 21 -73.22 22.16 31.53
CA VAL A 21 -71.98 22.89 31.17
C VAL A 21 -70.81 22.44 32.03
N ILE A 22 -71.02 22.25 33.34
CA ILE A 22 -70.00 21.72 34.26
C ILE A 22 -69.59 20.30 33.84
N LEU A 23 -70.57 19.44 33.52
CA LEU A 23 -70.32 18.08 33.04
C LEU A 23 -69.54 18.07 31.72
N GLY A 24 -69.83 19.00 30.81
CA GLY A 24 -69.07 19.20 29.57
C GLY A 24 -67.61 19.56 29.83
N TYR A 25 -67.37 20.56 30.69
CA TYR A 25 -66.03 21.00 31.08
C TYR A 25 -65.20 19.87 31.73
N VAL A 26 -65.81 19.08 32.60
CA VAL A 26 -65.15 17.93 33.24
C VAL A 26 -64.79 16.85 32.22
N LYS A 27 -65.68 16.60 31.24
CA LYS A 27 -65.38 15.68 30.14
C LYS A 27 -64.18 16.16 29.31
N ASP A 28 -64.10 17.45 29.00
CA ASP A 28 -62.97 18.03 28.26
C ASP A 28 -61.66 17.99 29.05
N LEU A 29 -61.73 18.24 30.36
CA LEU A 29 -60.59 18.08 31.27
C LEU A 29 -60.08 16.64 31.26
N ALA A 30 -60.97 15.66 31.41
CA ALA A 30 -60.61 14.24 31.37
C ALA A 30 -59.98 13.85 30.02
N ASN A 31 -60.51 14.38 28.92
CA ASN A 31 -59.98 14.15 27.58
C ASN A 31 -58.57 14.73 27.39
N THR A 32 -58.31 15.96 27.85
CA THR A 32 -56.97 16.56 27.81
C THR A 32 -56.00 15.77 28.70
N VAL A 33 -56.41 15.37 29.91
CA VAL A 33 -55.60 14.54 30.82
C VAL A 33 -55.26 13.18 30.20
N ALA A 34 -56.21 12.55 29.52
CA ALA A 34 -55.96 11.30 28.81
C ALA A 34 -54.95 11.46 27.65
N LYS A 35 -55.01 12.59 26.93
CA LYS A 35 -53.97 12.94 25.95
C LYS A 35 -52.62 13.14 26.68
N MET A 36 -52.62 13.82 27.85
CA MET A 36 -51.42 14.10 28.69
C MET A 36 -50.70 12.82 29.04
N ALA A 37 -51.47 11.87 29.54
CA ALA A 37 -51.00 10.55 29.87
C ALA A 37 -50.43 9.83 28.65
N LYS A 38 -51.08 9.89 27.49
CA LYS A 38 -50.65 9.20 26.28
C LYS A 38 -49.28 9.65 25.74
N ASP A 39 -48.97 10.96 25.71
CA ASP A 39 -47.64 11.41 25.26
C ASP A 39 -46.59 11.20 26.36
N LEU A 40 -46.98 11.33 27.64
CA LEU A 40 -46.09 10.99 28.75
C LEU A 40 -45.69 9.52 28.69
N GLU A 41 -46.64 8.61 28.47
CA GLU A 41 -46.43 7.18 28.29
C GLU A 41 -45.52 6.88 27.09
N PHE A 42 -45.67 7.64 25.99
CA PHE A 42 -44.77 7.59 24.83
C PHE A 42 -43.34 8.12 25.13
N LEU A 43 -43.10 8.84 26.22
CA LEU A 43 -41.73 9.25 26.58
C LEU A 43 -41.09 8.32 27.60
N VAL A 44 -41.89 7.78 28.53
CA VAL A 44 -41.36 6.97 29.63
C VAL A 44 -41.21 5.48 29.31
N ASN A 45 -41.91 4.95 28.29
CA ASN A 45 -41.75 3.56 27.86
C ASN A 45 -40.55 3.32 26.91
N GLY A 46 -39.56 4.22 26.89
CA GLY A 46 -38.43 4.12 25.97
C GLY A 46 -38.90 4.25 24.52
N ASN A 47 -39.72 5.25 24.21
CA ASN A 47 -40.08 5.58 22.83
C ASN A 47 -39.34 6.83 22.29
N LEU A 48 -38.45 7.36 23.13
CA LEU A 48 -37.20 7.99 22.72
C LEU A 48 -36.10 6.99 23.07
N ASP A 49 -36.04 5.96 22.23
CA ASP A 49 -35.18 4.78 22.23
C ASP A 49 -34.81 4.54 20.76
N ALA A 50 -33.72 3.83 20.49
CA ALA A 50 -33.25 3.58 19.13
C ALA A 50 -34.33 2.95 18.22
N ASN A 51 -35.31 2.24 18.80
CA ASN A 51 -36.44 1.61 18.10
C ASN A 51 -37.51 2.59 17.57
N ASN A 52 -37.58 3.82 18.09
CA ASN A 52 -38.58 4.83 17.73
C ASN A 52 -38.06 5.91 16.78
N ILE A 53 -36.78 5.78 16.44
CA ILE A 53 -36.24 6.39 15.24
C ILE A 53 -36.69 5.49 14.09
N ARG A 54 -37.63 5.96 13.25
CA ARG A 54 -37.95 5.27 12.00
C ARG A 54 -36.65 5.10 11.21
N ALA A 55 -36.45 3.93 10.60
CA ALA A 55 -35.30 3.72 9.72
C ALA A 55 -35.24 4.87 8.68
N ASN A 56 -34.10 5.54 8.58
CA ASN A 56 -33.86 6.73 7.74
C ASN A 56 -34.61 8.03 8.12
N SER A 57 -35.28 8.14 9.27
CA SER A 57 -35.93 9.42 9.67
C SER A 57 -34.97 10.47 10.23
N ILE A 58 -33.72 10.09 10.47
CA ILE A 58 -32.65 11.02 10.85
C ILE A 58 -31.92 11.39 9.58
N GLU A 59 -32.31 12.50 8.98
CA GLU A 59 -31.56 13.12 7.90
C GLU A 59 -30.43 13.99 8.47
N THR A 60 -29.49 14.39 7.63
CA THR A 60 -28.37 15.27 8.04
C THR A 60 -28.86 16.56 8.68
N LYS A 61 -30.03 17.10 8.28
CA LYS A 61 -30.64 18.30 8.88
C LYS A 61 -31.06 18.11 10.35
N ASN A 62 -31.30 16.87 10.77
CA ASN A 62 -31.65 16.53 12.15
C ASN A 62 -30.40 16.40 13.04
N LEU A 63 -29.22 16.24 12.43
CA LEU A 63 -27.95 16.15 13.13
C LEU A 63 -27.37 17.55 13.35
N LYS A 64 -27.18 17.92 14.62
CA LYS A 64 -26.40 19.11 14.94
C LYS A 64 -24.94 18.91 14.51
N ALA A 65 -24.25 20.00 14.16
CA ALA A 65 -22.80 19.95 13.94
C ALA A 65 -22.10 19.29 15.14
N ASN A 66 -21.11 18.43 14.87
CA ASN A 66 -20.38 17.64 15.87
C ASN A 66 -21.26 16.70 16.72
N SER A 67 -22.48 16.38 16.28
CA SER A 67 -23.35 15.43 17.02
C SER A 67 -22.81 13.99 16.99
N ILE A 68 -21.99 13.64 16.00
CA ILE A 68 -21.30 12.35 15.89
C ILE A 68 -19.79 12.60 15.98
N THR A 69 -19.22 12.46 17.17
CA THR A 69 -17.77 12.54 17.43
C THR A 69 -17.19 11.13 17.52
N ALA A 70 -15.85 11.01 17.48
CA ALA A 70 -15.17 9.72 17.62
C ALA A 70 -15.60 8.93 18.87
N GLU A 71 -15.82 9.62 20.00
CA GLU A 71 -16.25 9.00 21.26
C GLU A 71 -17.64 8.34 21.18
N LYS A 72 -18.50 8.78 20.25
CA LYS A 72 -19.85 8.22 20.05
C LYS A 72 -19.86 7.06 19.06
N ILE A 73 -18.73 6.77 18.43
CA ILE A 73 -18.57 5.67 17.49
C ILE A 73 -18.07 4.47 18.29
N GLN A 74 -18.90 3.45 18.41
CA GLN A 74 -18.50 2.20 19.04
C GLN A 74 -17.29 1.60 18.32
N VAL A 75 -16.38 0.97 19.06
CA VAL A 75 -15.25 0.23 18.48
C VAL A 75 -15.78 -0.79 17.47
N GLY A 76 -15.21 -0.78 16.26
CA GLY A 76 -15.64 -1.65 15.15
C GLY A 76 -16.91 -1.18 14.42
N ALA A 77 -17.53 -0.06 14.79
CA ALA A 77 -18.67 0.48 14.05
C ALA A 77 -18.29 0.90 12.62
N VAL A 78 -17.05 1.39 12.43
CA VAL A 78 -16.45 1.68 11.13
C VAL A 78 -15.31 0.68 10.89
N THR A 79 -15.52 -0.24 9.96
CA THR A 79 -14.52 -1.22 9.50
C THR A 79 -14.06 -0.88 8.09
N ALA A 80 -12.95 -1.45 7.63
CA ALA A 80 -12.46 -1.25 6.26
C ALA A 80 -13.54 -1.53 5.20
N ASP A 81 -14.33 -2.60 5.38
CA ASP A 81 -15.42 -2.99 4.47
C ASP A 81 -16.54 -1.94 4.34
N LYS A 82 -16.66 -1.02 5.31
CA LYS A 82 -17.65 0.06 5.31
C LYS A 82 -17.13 1.36 4.71
N ILE A 83 -15.86 1.43 4.35
CA ILE A 83 -15.21 2.63 3.82
C ILE A 83 -14.99 2.44 2.32
N THR A 84 -15.73 3.18 1.50
CA THR A 84 -15.44 3.35 0.09
C THR A 84 -14.78 4.72 -0.09
N VAL A 85 -13.52 4.73 -0.54
CA VAL A 85 -12.77 5.96 -0.81
C VAL A 85 -12.51 6.06 -2.31
N ASN A 86 -12.92 7.15 -2.93
CA ASN A 86 -12.61 7.41 -4.34
C ASN A 86 -11.18 7.92 -4.51
N GLU A 87 -10.75 8.80 -3.61
CA GLU A 87 -9.42 9.40 -3.62
C GLU A 87 -9.01 9.70 -2.18
N LEU A 88 -7.76 9.38 -1.84
CA LEU A 88 -7.16 9.70 -0.55
C LEU A 88 -5.96 10.63 -0.76
N SER A 89 -6.24 11.91 -1.04
CA SER A 89 -5.25 12.86 -1.59
C SER A 89 -4.18 13.36 -0.61
N ALA A 90 -4.28 13.04 0.68
CA ALA A 90 -3.39 13.61 1.70
C ALA A 90 -3.26 12.69 2.90
N ILE A 91 -2.46 11.63 2.78
CA ILE A 91 -1.98 10.88 3.94
C ILE A 91 -0.52 11.27 4.20
N SER A 92 -0.27 11.91 5.35
CA SER A 92 1.08 12.01 5.92
C SER A 92 1.36 10.89 6.92
N ALA A 93 0.44 9.92 7.04
CA ALA A 93 0.52 8.84 8.01
C ALA A 93 1.29 7.64 7.47
N ASN A 94 1.92 6.88 8.38
CA ASN A 94 2.41 5.55 8.09
C ASN A 94 1.22 4.62 7.82
N LEU A 95 1.11 4.14 6.58
CA LEU A 95 0.03 3.25 6.14
C LEU A 95 0.22 1.78 6.57
N GLY A 96 1.36 1.44 7.18
CA GLY A 96 1.69 0.08 7.59
C GLY A 96 1.85 -0.86 6.39
N HIS A 97 1.36 -2.09 6.54
CA HIS A 97 1.36 -3.10 5.49
C HIS A 97 0.15 -2.90 4.56
N ILE A 98 0.41 -2.65 3.28
CA ILE A 98 -0.62 -2.44 2.27
C ILE A 98 -0.61 -3.62 1.29
N VAL A 99 -1.77 -4.24 1.09
CA VAL A 99 -1.99 -5.13 -0.06
C VAL A 99 -2.56 -4.27 -1.19
N ALA A 100 -1.68 -3.81 -2.08
CA ALA A 100 -2.06 -2.97 -3.22
C ALA A 100 -2.11 -3.80 -4.51
N GLY A 101 -2.94 -3.35 -5.46
CA GLY A 101 -2.86 -3.79 -6.85
C GLY A 101 -1.77 -3.02 -7.59
N LEU A 102 -2.17 -1.97 -8.31
CA LEU A 102 -1.26 -1.04 -8.96
C LEU A 102 -0.78 0.04 -7.97
N ILE A 103 0.52 0.32 -7.95
CA ILE A 103 1.12 1.44 -7.23
C ILE A 103 1.71 2.40 -8.27
N GLU A 104 1.07 3.56 -8.44
CA GLU A 104 1.61 4.68 -9.22
C GLU A 104 2.10 5.74 -8.23
N SER A 105 3.40 6.00 -8.22
CA SER A 105 4.01 7.01 -7.33
C SER A 105 4.95 7.91 -8.12
N VAL A 106 5.07 9.17 -7.70
CA VAL A 106 6.08 10.10 -8.24
C VAL A 106 7.46 9.70 -7.76
N GLU A 107 7.60 9.39 -6.46
CA GLU A 107 8.85 9.01 -5.83
C GLU A 107 8.61 7.89 -4.81
N ILE A 108 9.56 6.98 -4.69
CA ILE A 108 9.57 5.92 -3.67
C ILE A 108 10.98 5.89 -3.07
N PHE A 109 11.13 6.38 -1.83
CA PHE A 109 12.41 6.39 -1.12
C PHE A 109 12.47 5.30 -0.05
N GLY A 110 13.65 4.69 0.14
CA GLY A 110 13.92 3.75 1.23
C GLY A 110 13.14 2.41 1.17
N SER A 111 12.54 2.07 0.04
CA SER A 111 11.69 0.89 -0.09
C SER A 111 12.45 -0.31 -0.66
N TYR A 112 12.32 -1.47 0.01
CA TYR A 112 12.65 -2.76 -0.58
C TYR A 112 11.54 -3.13 -1.57
N ILE A 113 11.89 -3.27 -2.85
CA ILE A 113 10.92 -3.62 -3.90
C ILE A 113 11.34 -4.97 -4.47
N ALA A 114 10.52 -6.00 -4.30
CA ALA A 114 10.81 -7.32 -4.82
C ALA A 114 9.59 -8.03 -5.40
N THR A 115 9.81 -8.93 -6.37
CA THR A 115 8.74 -9.72 -7.00
C THR A 115 8.24 -10.87 -6.14
N SER A 116 8.97 -11.22 -5.08
CA SER A 116 8.58 -12.23 -4.09
C SER A 116 9.21 -11.90 -2.74
N TYR A 117 8.56 -12.32 -1.64
CA TYR A 117 9.08 -12.17 -0.29
C TYR A 117 9.51 -13.52 0.27
N GLY A 118 10.78 -13.64 0.67
CA GLY A 118 11.30 -14.81 1.39
C GLY A 118 11.42 -16.10 0.57
N SER A 119 11.22 -16.06 -0.74
CA SER A 119 11.38 -17.23 -1.62
C SER A 119 12.01 -16.86 -2.96
N PHE A 120 12.83 -17.75 -3.49
CA PHE A 120 13.39 -17.64 -4.83
C PHE A 120 12.46 -18.30 -5.87
N PRO A 121 12.47 -17.85 -7.13
CA PRO A 121 13.26 -16.74 -7.66
C PRO A 121 12.62 -15.38 -7.35
N PHE A 122 13.42 -14.33 -7.32
CA PHE A 122 12.92 -12.96 -7.22
C PHE A 122 13.84 -11.96 -7.93
N VAL A 123 13.28 -10.82 -8.31
CA VAL A 123 14.04 -9.61 -8.65
C VAL A 123 13.83 -8.62 -7.51
N GLU A 124 14.88 -7.90 -7.11
CA GLU A 124 14.79 -6.87 -6.08
C GLU A 124 15.51 -5.58 -6.45
N MET A 125 14.99 -4.47 -5.92
CA MET A 125 15.74 -3.25 -5.64
C MET A 125 15.92 -3.17 -4.13
N SER A 126 17.17 -3.23 -3.67
CA SER A 126 17.51 -3.19 -2.25
C SER A 126 17.57 -1.76 -1.74
N ASN A 127 16.98 -1.53 -0.56
CA ASN A 127 17.05 -0.26 0.15
C ASN A 127 18.22 -0.15 1.15
N THR A 128 18.97 -1.24 1.35
CA THR A 128 20.07 -1.32 2.32
C THR A 128 21.41 -1.55 1.63
N GLU A 129 21.40 -2.33 0.56
CA GLU A 129 22.63 -2.75 -0.14
C GLU A 129 22.93 -1.88 -1.37
N ASN A 130 22.06 -0.90 -1.69
CA ASN A 130 22.18 0.00 -2.84
C ASN A 130 22.36 -0.75 -4.17
N MET A 131 21.49 -1.73 -4.42
CA MET A 131 21.63 -2.62 -5.57
C MET A 131 20.30 -3.02 -6.19
N ILE A 132 20.40 -3.45 -7.44
CA ILE A 132 19.34 -4.15 -8.18
C ILE A 132 19.85 -5.55 -8.53
N GLY A 133 19.03 -6.58 -8.32
CA GLY A 133 19.45 -7.95 -8.57
C GLY A 133 18.31 -8.88 -8.97
N ALA A 134 18.65 -9.94 -9.69
CA ALA A 134 17.75 -11.04 -10.04
C ALA A 134 18.36 -12.35 -9.54
N TYR A 135 17.61 -13.09 -8.74
CA TYR A 135 18.09 -14.24 -7.99
C TYR A 135 17.27 -15.48 -8.32
N LYS A 136 17.97 -16.55 -8.69
CA LYS A 136 17.42 -17.91 -8.77
C LYS A 136 17.56 -18.66 -7.43
N SER A 137 18.61 -18.35 -6.69
CA SER A 137 18.91 -18.86 -5.35
C SER A 137 19.86 -17.89 -4.65
N ARG A 138 20.20 -18.16 -3.39
CA ARG A 138 21.18 -17.36 -2.63
C ARG A 138 22.52 -17.20 -3.36
N ASP A 139 23.01 -18.28 -3.96
CA ASP A 139 24.32 -18.31 -4.62
C ASP A 139 24.24 -18.30 -6.15
N SER A 140 23.07 -18.02 -6.72
CA SER A 140 22.87 -17.96 -8.18
C SER A 140 22.05 -16.73 -8.56
N PHE A 141 22.72 -15.70 -9.07
CA PHE A 141 22.12 -14.39 -9.30
C PHE A 141 22.91 -13.54 -10.30
N ILE A 142 22.29 -12.47 -10.73
CA ILE A 142 22.95 -11.30 -11.31
C ILE A 142 22.60 -10.09 -10.45
N GLN A 143 23.58 -9.23 -10.18
CA GLN A 143 23.35 -7.97 -9.46
C GLN A 143 24.18 -6.83 -10.03
N VAL A 144 23.65 -5.61 -9.93
CA VAL A 144 24.37 -4.36 -10.13
C VAL A 144 24.43 -3.65 -8.79
N TYR A 145 25.63 -3.41 -8.29
CA TYR A 145 25.85 -2.88 -6.94
C TYR A 145 27.16 -2.10 -6.84
N SER A 146 27.32 -1.39 -5.74
CA SER A 146 28.51 -0.58 -5.45
C SER A 146 29.27 -1.15 -4.25
N PRO A 147 30.16 -2.15 -4.43
CA PRO A 147 30.85 -2.82 -3.33
C PRO A 147 31.78 -1.89 -2.53
N VAL A 148 32.51 -1.03 -3.24
CA VAL A 148 33.47 -0.05 -2.72
C VAL A 148 33.65 1.09 -3.72
N GLU A 149 33.96 2.31 -3.29
CA GLU A 149 34.08 3.47 -4.18
C GLU A 149 34.99 3.22 -5.40
N ARG A 150 36.11 2.52 -5.22
CA ARG A 150 37.08 2.27 -6.30
C ARG A 150 36.51 1.46 -7.45
N LEU A 151 35.76 0.39 -7.16
CA LEU A 151 35.33 -0.58 -8.18
C LEU A 151 33.88 -0.40 -8.58
N SER A 152 33.19 0.63 -8.07
CA SER A 152 31.77 0.83 -8.30
C SER A 152 31.48 1.66 -9.56
N PRO A 153 30.39 1.37 -10.30
CA PRO A 153 29.48 0.24 -10.12
C PRO A 153 30.06 -1.07 -10.70
N VAL A 154 29.64 -2.21 -10.13
CA VAL A 154 29.98 -3.55 -10.62
C VAL A 154 28.71 -4.29 -11.05
N VAL A 155 28.78 -5.00 -12.17
CA VAL A 155 27.85 -6.09 -12.48
C VAL A 155 28.50 -7.39 -12.05
N ARG A 156 27.85 -8.15 -11.18
CA ARG A 156 28.30 -9.47 -10.72
C ARG A 156 27.32 -10.54 -11.19
N PHE A 157 27.86 -11.58 -11.78
CA PHE A 157 27.16 -12.83 -12.10
C PHE A 157 27.68 -13.89 -11.14
N SER A 158 26.79 -14.60 -10.46
CA SER A 158 27.15 -15.68 -9.54
C SER A 158 26.37 -16.95 -9.88
N THR A 159 27.01 -18.10 -9.79
CA THR A 159 26.34 -19.41 -9.84
C THR A 159 27.10 -20.39 -8.95
N ASN A 160 26.40 -20.99 -7.98
CA ASN A 160 26.99 -21.85 -6.96
C ASN A 160 28.21 -21.22 -6.26
N GLY A 161 28.20 -19.89 -6.09
CA GLY A 161 29.29 -19.13 -5.47
C GLY A 161 30.50 -18.85 -6.36
N VAL A 162 30.49 -19.27 -7.64
CA VAL A 162 31.49 -18.85 -8.63
C VAL A 162 31.06 -17.51 -9.21
N ASP A 163 31.92 -16.50 -9.05
CA ASP A 163 31.64 -15.13 -9.44
C ASP A 163 32.40 -14.70 -10.70
N SER A 164 31.71 -13.94 -11.53
CA SER A 164 32.28 -13.18 -12.64
C SER A 164 31.81 -11.73 -12.57
N TYR A 165 32.64 -10.82 -13.02
CA TYR A 165 32.46 -9.38 -12.83
C TYR A 165 32.65 -8.59 -14.12
N ILE A 166 31.89 -7.51 -14.24
CA ILE A 166 32.11 -6.46 -15.23
C ILE A 166 32.19 -5.13 -14.47
N PHE A 167 33.32 -4.43 -14.61
CA PHE A 167 33.56 -3.17 -13.90
C PHE A 167 34.65 -2.34 -14.58
N TYR A 168 34.73 -1.07 -14.21
CA TYR A 168 35.81 -0.16 -14.57
C TYR A 168 36.65 0.16 -13.31
N ASP A 169 37.96 -0.07 -13.36
CA ASP A 169 38.89 0.39 -12.31
C ASP A 169 39.52 1.73 -12.73
N PRO A 170 39.20 2.84 -12.04
CA PRO A 170 39.72 4.16 -12.35
C PRO A 170 41.22 4.31 -12.04
N SER A 171 41.79 3.45 -11.18
CA SER A 171 43.21 3.50 -10.81
C SER A 171 44.10 3.07 -11.97
N ASP A 172 43.65 2.05 -12.69
CA ASP A 172 44.34 1.46 -13.84
C ASP A 172 43.79 1.94 -15.19
N ASN A 173 42.73 2.78 -15.16
CA ASN A 173 41.95 3.18 -16.33
C ASN A 173 41.53 1.96 -17.17
N ARG A 174 41.00 0.92 -16.50
CA ARG A 174 40.78 -0.40 -17.10
C ARG A 174 39.33 -0.84 -16.94
N PHE A 175 38.65 -1.03 -18.07
CA PHE A 175 37.40 -1.77 -18.13
C PHE A 175 37.68 -3.27 -18.24
N SER A 176 37.07 -4.07 -17.38
CA SER A 176 37.38 -5.50 -17.24
C SER A 176 36.14 -6.37 -17.34
N PHE A 177 36.31 -7.51 -18.01
CA PHE A 177 35.44 -8.68 -17.93
C PHE A 177 36.31 -9.79 -17.32
N THR A 178 35.97 -10.26 -16.12
CA THR A 178 36.85 -11.18 -15.38
C THR A 178 36.05 -12.21 -14.59
N SER A 179 36.68 -13.33 -14.27
CA SER A 179 36.15 -14.38 -13.41
C SER A 179 37.27 -14.97 -12.57
N ASN A 180 36.95 -15.46 -11.37
CA ASN A 180 37.94 -16.11 -10.50
C ASN A 180 38.15 -17.58 -10.88
N TYR A 181 37.10 -18.27 -11.31
CA TYR A 181 37.10 -19.73 -11.49
C TYR A 181 36.29 -20.22 -12.70
N ALA A 182 35.84 -19.31 -13.58
CA ALA A 182 35.10 -19.68 -14.79
C ALA A 182 35.81 -19.21 -16.06
N ASP A 183 35.65 -19.97 -17.13
CA ASP A 183 36.09 -19.57 -18.46
C ASP A 183 35.21 -18.43 -18.98
N ILE A 184 35.83 -17.45 -19.64
CA ILE A 184 35.12 -16.41 -20.39
C ILE A 184 34.97 -16.91 -21.82
N ASN A 185 33.78 -17.41 -22.16
CA ASN A 185 33.44 -17.79 -23.52
C ASN A 185 32.86 -16.59 -24.28
N VAL A 186 33.56 -16.13 -25.32
CA VAL A 186 33.05 -15.11 -26.26
C VAL A 186 32.83 -15.80 -27.60
N SER A 187 31.59 -15.92 -28.03
CA SER A 187 31.22 -16.60 -29.27
C SER A 187 30.08 -15.88 -29.99
N THR A 188 30.11 -15.94 -31.32
CA THR A 188 29.10 -15.38 -32.21
C THR A 188 29.07 -16.19 -33.51
N ASN A 189 27.97 -16.12 -34.26
CA ASN A 189 27.87 -16.71 -35.60
C ASN A 189 28.57 -15.86 -36.67
N GLY A 190 28.91 -14.61 -36.34
CA GLY A 190 29.65 -13.69 -37.21
C GLY A 190 31.13 -13.61 -36.85
N THR A 191 31.67 -12.39 -36.85
CA THR A 191 33.08 -12.12 -36.52
C THR A 191 33.20 -11.55 -35.11
N ILE A 192 34.29 -11.91 -34.41
CA ILE A 192 34.76 -11.19 -33.22
C ILE A 192 35.83 -10.20 -33.68
N GLU A 193 35.58 -8.91 -33.50
CA GLU A 193 36.47 -7.84 -33.96
C GLU A 193 37.16 -7.16 -32.78
N LEU A 194 38.47 -6.86 -32.92
CA LEU A 194 39.28 -6.20 -31.89
C LEU A 194 39.95 -4.97 -32.49
N TYR A 195 39.37 -3.80 -32.26
CA TYR A 195 39.87 -2.52 -32.76
C TYR A 195 40.66 -1.79 -31.68
N ALA A 196 41.97 -1.99 -31.65
CA ALA A 196 42.88 -1.29 -30.77
C ALA A 196 44.25 -1.09 -31.45
N PRO A 197 45.00 -0.02 -31.11
CA PRO A 197 46.37 0.14 -31.59
C PRO A 197 47.29 -1.04 -31.21
N GLN A 198 46.98 -1.73 -30.10
CA GLN A 198 47.66 -2.93 -29.65
C GLN A 198 46.66 -3.92 -29.04
N VAL A 199 46.80 -5.19 -29.40
CA VAL A 199 46.16 -6.33 -28.73
C VAL A 199 47.27 -7.11 -28.01
N ARG A 200 47.07 -7.40 -26.72
CA ARG A 200 48.03 -8.14 -25.91
C ARG A 200 47.48 -9.52 -25.59
N VAL A 201 48.32 -10.52 -25.79
CA VAL A 201 48.08 -11.91 -25.37
C VAL A 201 49.21 -12.34 -24.46
N ILE A 202 48.99 -13.37 -23.64
CA ILE A 202 50.01 -13.89 -22.72
C ILE A 202 51.19 -14.46 -23.51
N ASP A 203 50.90 -15.33 -24.47
CA ASP A 203 51.86 -15.93 -25.39
C ASP A 203 51.15 -16.37 -26.67
N TRP A 204 51.86 -16.41 -27.80
CA TRP A 204 51.27 -16.86 -29.07
C TRP A 204 50.91 -18.36 -29.07
N SER A 205 51.52 -19.15 -28.18
CA SER A 205 51.10 -20.54 -27.91
C SER A 205 49.73 -20.65 -27.24
N SER A 206 49.21 -19.56 -26.65
CA SER A 206 47.89 -19.55 -25.99
C SER A 206 46.72 -19.35 -26.96
N LEU A 207 47.00 -18.99 -28.22
CA LEU A 207 45.98 -18.93 -29.27
C LEU A 207 45.93 -20.27 -30.00
N ILE A 208 44.90 -21.06 -29.73
CA ILE A 208 44.75 -22.42 -30.25
C ILE A 208 43.74 -22.46 -31.38
N ASN A 209 44.10 -23.11 -32.49
CA ASN A 209 43.16 -23.48 -33.53
C ASN A 209 42.44 -24.78 -33.12
N ASN A 210 41.17 -24.68 -32.72
CA ASN A 210 40.39 -25.83 -32.27
C ASN A 210 40.19 -26.92 -33.35
N THR A 211 40.40 -26.62 -34.63
CA THR A 211 40.28 -27.61 -35.72
C THR A 211 41.53 -28.47 -35.87
N THR A 212 42.72 -27.86 -35.77
CA THR A 212 44.00 -28.54 -35.99
C THR A 212 44.67 -28.96 -34.68
N GLY A 213 44.27 -28.36 -33.56
CA GLY A 213 44.90 -28.53 -32.23
C GLY A 213 46.24 -27.83 -32.08
N ARG A 214 46.72 -27.14 -33.12
CA ARG A 214 47.99 -26.41 -33.12
C ARG A 214 47.79 -24.99 -32.59
N SER A 215 48.85 -24.43 -32.03
CA SER A 215 48.90 -23.03 -31.62
C SER A 215 49.34 -22.09 -32.74
N LEU A 216 49.01 -20.81 -32.63
CA LEU A 216 49.45 -19.80 -33.60
C LEU A 216 50.98 -19.73 -33.71
N ALA A 217 51.70 -19.92 -32.61
CA ALA A 217 53.17 -19.98 -32.62
C ALA A 217 53.71 -21.14 -33.48
N GLU A 218 53.08 -22.31 -33.43
CA GLU A 218 53.47 -23.46 -34.26
C GLU A 218 53.11 -23.26 -35.73
N ASP A 219 52.04 -22.51 -36.02
CA ASP A 219 51.60 -22.26 -37.39
C ASP A 219 52.41 -21.15 -38.08
N LEU A 220 52.93 -20.17 -37.34
CA LEU A 220 53.78 -19.09 -37.88
C LEU A 220 55.25 -19.50 -38.10
N ASN A 221 55.71 -20.58 -37.48
CA ASN A 221 57.09 -21.07 -37.57
C ASN A 221 57.27 -22.18 -38.63
N LEU A 222 56.29 -22.36 -39.53
CA LEU A 222 56.34 -23.25 -40.70
C LEU A 222 56.80 -22.50 -41.94
#